data_AF-A0A8T0WWQ8-F1
#
_entry.id   AF-A0A8T0WWQ8-F1
#
_cell.length_a   1.000
_cell.length_b   1.000
_cell.length_c   1.000
_cell.angle_alpha   90.00
_cell.angle_beta   90.00
_cell.angle_gamma   90.00
#
_symmetry.space_group_name_H-M   'P 1'
#
loop_
_entity.id
_entity.type
_entity.pdbx_description
1 polymer ?
#
loop_
_entity_poly.entity_id
_entity_poly.type
_entity_poly.pdbx_seq_one_letter_code
_entity_poly.pdbx_strand_id
1 'polypeptide(L)'
;MSLSCLSLRNQNYMAMYSSIFGGITKDPSAMVIPIDDHMVHRGHGVFDTAAIMDGHLYELDQHLDRFLRSALMAKIPLLFDRSTIRSILIQTVSASNCTQGSLRYWLSVGPGDFQLSSSGCANPALYAVIESPSLQVPAGCKVVTSSIPIKSPQFAVMKSVNYLPNALTKVEGEENGAFTGIWLDDKGFVAEGSNMNVGFVTADKELLIPCFDKILSPHSKAGFDPG
;
A
#
# COMPACT_ATOMS: atom_id res chain seq x y z
N MET A 1 -17.92 35.47 14.28
CA MET A 1 -17.42 34.13 14.65
C MET A 1 -16.30 33.78 13.70
N SER A 2 -15.04 33.99 14.11
CA SER A 2 -13.88 33.64 13.30
C SER A 2 -13.59 32.16 13.45
N LEU A 3 -13.67 31.42 12.35
CA LEU A 3 -13.17 30.05 12.23
C LEU A 3 -11.64 30.08 12.22
N SER A 4 -11.05 30.21 13.41
CA SER A 4 -9.60 30.11 13.62
C SER A 4 -9.31 28.94 14.56
N CYS A 5 -9.59 27.72 14.10
CA CYS A 5 -9.06 26.50 14.70
C CYS A 5 -9.18 25.31 13.73
N LEU A 6 -8.46 25.37 12.62
CA LEU A 6 -7.95 24.15 11.98
C LEU A 6 -6.45 24.18 12.22
N SER A 7 -6.06 23.61 13.36
CA SER A 7 -4.70 23.14 13.59
C SER A 7 -4.15 22.57 12.29
N LEU A 8 -3.03 23.13 11.83
CA LEU A 8 -2.23 22.61 10.73
C LEU A 8 -1.94 21.14 11.06
N ARG A 9 -2.79 20.22 10.57
CA ARG A 9 -2.37 18.83 10.38
C ARG A 9 -1.11 18.96 9.54
N ASN A 10 0.00 18.42 10.02
CA ASN A 10 1.24 18.37 9.26
C ASN A 10 0.93 17.52 8.01
N GLN A 11 0.49 18.17 6.94
CA GLN A 11 0.00 17.48 5.75
C GLN A 11 1.23 16.95 5.03
N ASN A 12 1.52 15.66 5.21
CA ASN A 12 2.62 14.97 4.55
C ASN A 12 2.29 14.64 3.07
N TYR A 13 1.26 15.24 2.47
CA TYR A 13 0.82 14.95 1.11
C TYR A 13 1.17 16.11 0.17
N MET A 14 1.82 15.82 -0.97
CA MET A 14 2.39 16.84 -1.86
C MET A 14 1.63 17.01 -3.19
N ALA A 15 1.01 15.94 -3.69
CA ALA A 15 0.16 15.95 -4.88
C ALA A 15 -0.70 14.68 -4.90
N MET A 16 -1.84 14.73 -5.61
CA MET A 16 -2.68 13.59 -5.89
C MET A 16 -3.12 13.57 -7.34
N TYR A 17 -3.09 12.41 -7.99
CA TYR A 17 -3.84 12.14 -9.21
C TYR A 17 -5.15 11.42 -8.89
N SER A 18 -6.22 11.76 -9.62
CA SER A 18 -7.50 11.07 -9.57
C SER A 18 -8.08 10.98 -10.97
N SER A 19 -8.40 9.77 -11.44
CA SER A 19 -9.14 9.59 -12.69
C SER A 19 -10.60 10.04 -12.60
N ILE A 20 -11.16 10.15 -11.39
CA ILE A 20 -12.51 10.69 -11.16
C ILE A 20 -12.54 12.20 -11.39
N PHE A 21 -11.53 12.91 -10.88
CA PHE A 21 -11.34 14.34 -11.16
C PHE A 21 -10.79 14.57 -12.59
N GLY A 22 -10.07 13.58 -13.14
CA GLY A 22 -9.45 13.65 -14.45
C GLY A 22 -8.09 14.36 -14.48
N GLY A 23 -7.37 14.42 -13.35
CA GLY A 23 -6.12 15.18 -13.31
C GLY A 23 -5.35 15.11 -11.99
N ILE A 24 -4.30 15.94 -11.92
CA ILE A 24 -3.43 16.10 -10.76
C ILE A 24 -3.83 17.36 -9.98
N THR A 25 -3.88 17.27 -8.66
CA THR A 25 -4.12 18.40 -7.75
C THR A 25 -3.10 18.43 -6.62
N LYS A 26 -2.82 19.64 -6.13
CA LYS A 26 -2.09 19.87 -4.88
C LYS A 26 -3.00 20.38 -3.76
N ASP A 27 -4.26 20.68 -4.07
CA ASP A 27 -5.24 21.15 -3.11
C ASP A 27 -5.75 19.96 -2.29
N PRO A 28 -5.49 19.89 -0.97
CA PRO A 28 -5.96 18.80 -0.13
C PRO A 28 -7.48 18.64 -0.10
N SER A 29 -8.25 19.71 -0.37
CA SER A 29 -9.72 19.64 -0.40
C SER A 29 -10.24 18.86 -1.62
N ALA A 30 -9.45 18.77 -2.69
CA ALA A 30 -9.73 17.98 -3.87
C ALA A 30 -9.20 16.54 -3.78
N MET A 31 -8.48 16.19 -2.70
CA MET A 31 -7.97 14.84 -2.45
C MET A 31 -9.07 13.95 -1.85
N VAL A 32 -10.11 13.68 -2.63
CA VAL A 32 -11.30 12.95 -2.20
C VAL A 32 -11.50 11.66 -3.01
N ILE A 33 -12.10 10.67 -2.36
CA ILE A 33 -12.58 9.44 -2.98
C ILE A 33 -14.11 9.42 -2.82
N PRO A 34 -14.88 9.11 -3.87
CA PRO A 34 -16.33 8.96 -3.76
C PRO A 34 -16.70 7.87 -2.73
N ILE A 35 -17.70 8.12 -1.89
CA ILE A 35 -18.12 7.18 -0.84
C ILE A 35 -18.76 5.90 -1.41
N ASP A 36 -19.31 6.01 -2.61
CA ASP A 36 -19.88 4.94 -3.43
C ASP A 36 -18.84 4.20 -4.28
N ASP A 37 -17.56 4.54 -4.14
CA ASP A 37 -16.47 3.74 -4.68
C ASP A 37 -16.36 2.41 -3.90
N HIS A 38 -16.43 1.29 -4.63
CA HIS A 38 -16.47 -0.06 -4.04
C HIS A 38 -15.25 -0.39 -3.17
N MET A 39 -14.10 0.25 -3.44
CA MET A 39 -12.91 0.14 -2.60
C MET A 39 -13.16 0.66 -1.18
N VAL A 40 -13.99 1.70 -1.03
CA VAL A 40 -14.27 2.34 0.28
C VAL A 40 -15.20 1.49 1.13
N HIS A 41 -16.28 0.99 0.55
CA HIS A 41 -17.33 0.30 1.32
C HIS A 41 -17.31 -1.24 1.20
N ARG A 42 -16.46 -1.81 0.34
CA ARG A 42 -16.26 -3.27 0.20
C ARG A 42 -14.80 -3.72 0.19
N GLY A 43 -13.83 -2.79 0.08
CA GLY A 43 -12.42 -3.16 -0.04
C GLY A 43 -12.04 -3.76 -1.41
N HIS A 44 -12.87 -3.55 -2.45
CA HIS A 44 -12.59 -4.04 -3.82
C HIS A 44 -11.63 -3.11 -4.56
N GLY A 45 -10.38 -3.08 -4.08
CA GLY A 45 -9.30 -2.30 -4.66
C GLY A 45 -7.93 -2.87 -4.34
N VAL A 46 -6.95 -2.48 -5.15
CA VAL A 46 -5.53 -2.83 -5.01
C VAL A 46 -4.67 -1.60 -4.93
N PHE A 47 -3.48 -1.72 -4.36
CA PHE A 47 -2.54 -0.62 -4.27
C PHE A 47 -1.10 -1.09 -4.39
N ASP A 48 -0.19 -0.17 -4.72
CA ASP A 48 1.24 -0.37 -4.54
C ASP A 48 1.90 0.95 -4.10
N THR A 49 3.17 0.86 -3.69
CA THR A 49 3.95 1.99 -3.18
C THR A 49 5.37 1.90 -3.72
N ALA A 50 5.83 2.91 -4.46
CA ALA A 50 7.22 3.04 -4.88
C ALA A 50 7.93 4.16 -4.10
N ALA A 51 9.20 3.96 -3.77
CA ALA A 51 10.00 4.98 -3.12
C ALA A 51 10.42 6.07 -4.12
N ILE A 52 10.49 7.32 -3.65
CA ILE A 52 11.08 8.44 -4.38
C ILE A 52 12.42 8.75 -3.72
N MET A 53 13.50 8.61 -4.49
CA MET A 53 14.87 8.87 -4.05
C MET A 53 15.58 9.72 -5.10
N ASP A 54 16.13 10.85 -4.67
CA ASP A 54 16.80 11.84 -5.52
C ASP A 54 15.96 12.23 -6.75
N GLY A 55 14.64 12.36 -6.54
CA GLY A 55 13.66 12.71 -7.59
C GLY A 55 13.27 11.57 -8.53
N HIS A 56 13.77 10.35 -8.30
CA HIS A 56 13.51 9.19 -9.14
C HIS A 56 12.62 8.16 -8.42
N LEU A 57 11.75 7.50 -9.18
CA LEU A 57 10.98 6.36 -8.69
C LEU A 57 11.82 5.08 -8.75
N TYR A 58 12.10 4.48 -7.60
CA TYR A 58 12.87 3.26 -7.49
C TYR A 58 12.03 2.04 -7.89
N GLU A 59 12.58 1.16 -8.75
CA GLU A 59 11.95 -0.10 -9.20
C GLU A 59 10.48 0.03 -9.69
N LEU A 60 10.13 1.16 -10.31
CA LEU A 60 8.75 1.44 -10.72
C LEU A 60 8.15 0.35 -11.61
N ASP A 61 8.92 -0.21 -12.53
CA ASP A 61 8.44 -1.24 -13.45
C ASP A 61 8.07 -2.53 -12.70
N GLN A 62 8.83 -2.93 -11.69
CA GLN A 62 8.52 -4.10 -10.83
C GLN A 62 7.28 -3.84 -9.96
N HIS A 63 7.15 -2.63 -9.42
CA HIS A 63 5.94 -2.21 -8.69
C HIS A 63 4.71 -2.21 -9.59
N LEU A 64 4.82 -1.73 -10.84
CA LEU A 64 3.73 -1.78 -11.81
C LEU A 64 3.32 -3.22 -12.17
N ASP A 65 4.29 -4.11 -12.36
CA ASP A 65 3.99 -5.51 -12.71
C ASP A 65 3.26 -6.23 -11.56
N ARG A 66 3.63 -5.96 -10.29
CA ARG A 66 2.91 -6.48 -9.12
C ARG A 66 1.52 -5.86 -8.98
N PHE A 67 1.40 -4.56 -9.21
CA PHE A 67 0.13 -3.84 -9.17
C PHE A 67 -0.87 -4.39 -10.18
N LEU A 68 -0.45 -4.58 -11.44
CA LEU A 68 -1.29 -5.13 -12.50
C LEU A 68 -1.67 -6.60 -12.25
N ARG A 69 -0.74 -7.39 -11.70
CA ARG A 69 -1.03 -8.77 -11.27
C ARG A 69 -2.06 -8.80 -10.15
N SER A 70 -1.94 -7.90 -9.17
CA SER A 70 -2.91 -7.77 -8.07
C SER A 70 -4.29 -7.37 -8.61
N ALA A 71 -4.35 -6.42 -9.55
CA ALA A 71 -5.59 -6.01 -10.21
C ALA A 71 -6.26 -7.17 -10.96
N LEU A 72 -5.47 -7.97 -11.69
CA LEU A 72 -5.95 -9.16 -12.39
C LEU A 72 -6.53 -10.20 -11.41
N MET A 73 -5.83 -10.49 -10.31
CA MET A 73 -6.30 -11.40 -9.26
C MET A 73 -7.58 -10.90 -8.59
N ALA A 74 -7.69 -9.59 -8.39
CA ALA A 74 -8.89 -8.92 -7.87
C ALA A 74 -10.03 -8.80 -8.89
N LYS A 75 -9.82 -9.23 -10.14
CA LYS A 75 -10.77 -9.07 -11.26
C LYS A 75 -11.18 -7.61 -11.50
N ILE A 76 -10.25 -6.68 -11.29
CA ILE A 76 -10.47 -5.25 -11.57
C ILE A 76 -10.03 -4.98 -13.01
N PRO A 77 -10.92 -4.50 -13.89
CA PRO A 77 -10.52 -4.15 -15.25
C PRO A 77 -9.58 -2.94 -15.24
N LEU A 78 -8.71 -2.85 -16.24
CA LEU A 78 -7.78 -1.73 -16.35
C LEU A 78 -8.44 -0.56 -17.08
N LEU A 79 -8.47 0.61 -16.45
CA LEU A 79 -8.90 1.86 -17.09
C LEU A 79 -7.90 2.33 -18.15
N PHE A 80 -6.61 2.10 -17.89
CA PHE A 80 -5.49 2.55 -18.71
C PHE A 80 -4.51 1.39 -18.95
N ASP A 81 -3.81 1.42 -20.08
CA ASP A 81 -2.71 0.47 -20.31
C ASP A 81 -1.51 0.76 -19.38
N ARG A 82 -0.59 -0.21 -19.29
CA ARG A 82 0.60 -0.14 -18.42
C ARG A 82 1.43 1.13 -18.69
N SER A 83 1.64 1.49 -19.95
CA SER A 83 2.42 2.68 -20.34
C SER A 83 1.76 3.98 -19.87
N THR A 84 0.44 4.06 -19.97
CA THR A 84 -0.35 5.22 -19.58
C THR A 84 -0.37 5.37 -18.06
N ILE A 85 -0.57 4.28 -17.32
CA ILE A 85 -0.45 4.27 -15.85
C ILE A 85 0.94 4.76 -15.45
N ARG A 86 2.00 4.19 -16.04
CA ARG A 86 3.39 4.61 -15.77
C ARG A 86 3.59 6.11 -16.01
N SER A 87 3.09 6.64 -17.12
CA SER A 87 3.19 8.05 -17.46
C SER A 87 2.46 8.93 -16.42
N ILE A 88 1.23 8.58 -16.05
CA ILE A 88 0.45 9.29 -15.02
C ILE A 88 1.22 9.35 -13.69
N LEU A 89 1.77 8.21 -13.25
CA LEU A 89 2.52 8.14 -12.00
C LEU A 89 3.76 9.04 -12.02
N ILE A 90 4.54 9.02 -13.11
CA ILE A 90 5.72 9.88 -13.29
C ILE A 90 5.33 11.36 -13.32
N GLN A 91 4.27 11.71 -14.06
CA GLN A 91 3.77 13.08 -14.13
C GLN A 91 3.29 13.58 -12.76
N THR A 92 2.68 12.71 -11.96
CA THR A 92 2.22 13.03 -10.59
C THR A 92 3.40 13.33 -9.67
N VAL A 93 4.47 12.52 -9.73
CA VAL A 93 5.72 12.79 -9.00
C VAL A 93 6.35 14.10 -9.47
N SER A 94 6.48 14.30 -10.78
CA SER A 94 7.06 15.52 -11.35
C SER A 94 6.29 16.77 -10.91
N ALA A 95 4.95 16.72 -10.94
CA ALA A 95 4.13 17.83 -10.49
C ALA A 95 4.32 18.15 -9.00
N SER A 96 4.62 17.15 -8.17
CA SER A 96 4.84 17.35 -6.72
C SER A 96 6.15 18.05 -6.36
N ASN A 97 7.16 18.04 -7.24
CA ASN A 97 8.55 18.43 -6.94
C ASN A 97 9.19 17.64 -5.77
N CYS A 98 8.65 16.47 -5.44
CA CYS A 98 9.17 15.61 -4.39
C CYS A 98 10.49 14.97 -4.84
N THR A 99 11.57 15.19 -4.07
CA THR A 99 12.87 14.56 -4.30
C THR A 99 13.12 13.36 -3.40
N GLN A 100 12.43 13.28 -2.27
CA GLN A 100 12.54 12.22 -1.27
C GLN A 100 11.15 11.96 -0.72
N GLY A 101 10.68 10.71 -0.71
CA GLY A 101 9.34 10.38 -0.23
C GLY A 101 8.82 9.06 -0.77
N SER A 102 7.50 8.94 -0.90
CA SER A 102 6.89 7.78 -1.54
C SER A 102 5.73 8.16 -2.44
N LEU A 103 5.58 7.43 -3.53
CA LEU A 103 4.41 7.43 -4.39
C LEU A 103 3.57 6.21 -4.01
N ARG A 104 2.35 6.43 -3.52
CA ARG A 104 1.36 5.38 -3.28
C ARG A 104 0.22 5.52 -4.28
N TYR A 105 -0.25 4.42 -4.84
CA TYR A 105 -1.28 4.46 -5.87
C TYR A 105 -2.22 3.26 -5.78
N TRP A 106 -3.48 3.48 -6.17
CA TRP A 106 -4.60 2.57 -6.01
C TRP A 106 -5.35 2.40 -7.31
N LEU A 107 -5.84 1.19 -7.55
CA LEU A 107 -6.87 0.91 -8.56
C LEU A 107 -8.08 0.30 -7.86
N SER A 108 -9.22 0.98 -8.00
CA SER A 108 -10.53 0.51 -7.56
C SER A 108 -11.34 0.00 -8.75
N VAL A 109 -12.30 -0.90 -8.50
CA VAL A 109 -13.37 -1.22 -9.45
C VAL A 109 -14.27 0.00 -9.74
N GLY A 110 -14.25 1.01 -8.85
CA GLY A 110 -14.79 2.35 -9.05
C GLY A 110 -16.16 2.61 -8.41
N PRO A 111 -16.69 3.84 -8.60
CA PRO A 111 -18.02 4.24 -8.12
C PRO A 111 -19.15 3.44 -8.76
N GLY A 112 -20.16 3.11 -7.96
CA GLY A 112 -21.34 2.36 -8.40
C GLY A 112 -22.47 2.44 -7.39
N ASP A 113 -23.25 1.37 -7.30
CA ASP A 113 -24.20 1.20 -6.20
C ASP A 113 -23.53 0.55 -4.98
N PHE A 114 -24.27 0.49 -3.88
CA PHE A 114 -23.78 -0.14 -2.65
C PHE A 114 -23.97 -1.67 -2.63
N GLN A 115 -24.22 -2.33 -3.76
CA GLN A 115 -24.38 -3.78 -3.79
C GLN A 115 -23.03 -4.50 -3.65
N LEU A 116 -23.08 -5.82 -3.47
CA LEU A 116 -21.87 -6.63 -3.45
C LEU A 116 -21.29 -6.83 -4.87
N SER A 117 -22.16 -6.91 -5.88
CA SER A 117 -21.74 -7.05 -7.27
C SER A 117 -21.07 -5.77 -7.76
N SER A 118 -19.92 -5.89 -8.41
CA SER A 118 -19.26 -4.77 -9.09
C SER A 118 -19.85 -4.47 -10.47
N SER A 119 -20.92 -5.17 -10.87
CA SER A 119 -21.59 -4.93 -12.17
C SER A 119 -22.26 -3.56 -12.27
N GLY A 120 -22.59 -2.94 -11.13
CA GLY A 120 -23.12 -1.58 -11.06
C GLY A 120 -22.04 -0.49 -11.08
N CYS A 121 -20.75 -0.86 -11.02
CA CYS A 121 -19.65 0.10 -11.06
C CYS A 121 -19.40 0.54 -12.51
N ALA A 122 -19.45 1.84 -12.75
CA ALA A 122 -19.44 2.36 -14.11
C ALA A 122 -18.07 2.21 -14.79
N ASN A 123 -17.00 2.60 -14.10
CA ASN A 123 -15.62 2.50 -14.58
C ASN A 123 -14.66 2.35 -13.40
N PRO A 124 -13.55 1.59 -13.54
CA PRO A 124 -12.46 1.57 -12.58
C PRO A 124 -11.90 2.96 -12.30
N ALA A 125 -11.34 3.16 -11.11
CA ALA A 125 -10.77 4.43 -10.70
C ALA A 125 -9.29 4.27 -10.30
N LEU A 126 -8.42 5.08 -10.89
CA LEU A 126 -6.99 5.16 -10.57
C LEU A 126 -6.73 6.40 -9.72
N TYR A 127 -6.07 6.20 -8.59
CA TYR A 127 -5.64 7.25 -7.67
C TYR A 127 -4.13 7.13 -7.42
N ALA A 128 -3.45 8.25 -7.22
CA ALA A 128 -2.07 8.26 -6.77
C ALA A 128 -1.82 9.43 -5.84
N VAL A 129 -1.04 9.25 -4.78
CA VAL A 129 -0.70 10.27 -3.79
C VAL A 129 0.80 10.25 -3.55
N ILE A 130 1.39 11.45 -3.51
CA ILE A 130 2.79 11.65 -3.12
C ILE A 130 2.84 12.01 -1.64
N GLU A 131 3.52 11.19 -0.86
CA GLU A 131 3.78 11.41 0.56
C GLU A 131 5.24 11.88 0.73
N SER A 132 5.45 12.98 1.46
CA SER A 132 6.79 13.38 1.91
C SER A 132 7.34 12.32 2.89
N PRO A 133 8.67 12.28 3.12
CA PRO A 133 9.26 11.29 4.01
C PRO A 133 8.67 11.44 5.41
N SER A 134 8.15 10.35 5.96
CA SER A 134 7.81 10.33 7.38
C SER A 134 9.11 10.31 8.21
N LEU A 135 9.13 11.07 9.31
CA LEU A 135 10.25 11.14 10.24
C LEU A 135 10.60 9.77 10.86
N GLN A 136 11.91 9.57 11.03
CA GLN A 136 12.62 8.60 11.89
C GLN A 136 12.21 7.13 11.76
N VAL A 137 13.00 6.36 11.00
CA VAL A 137 13.11 4.91 11.22
C VAL A 137 13.82 4.70 12.56
N PRO A 138 13.19 4.04 13.55
CA PRO A 138 13.85 3.73 14.82
C PRO A 138 15.07 2.85 14.56
N ALA A 139 16.17 3.06 15.28
CA ALA A 139 17.37 2.19 15.18
C ALA A 139 17.07 0.71 15.54
N GLY A 140 15.94 0.47 16.22
CA GLY A 140 15.35 -0.84 16.46
C GLY A 140 13.94 -0.69 17.01
N CYS A 141 13.13 -1.73 16.90
CA CYS A 141 11.77 -1.74 17.44
C CYS A 141 11.46 -3.09 18.11
N LYS A 142 10.65 -3.05 19.18
CA LYS A 142 10.12 -4.26 19.81
C LYS A 142 8.94 -4.77 18.98
N VAL A 143 8.84 -6.07 18.78
CA VAL A 143 7.68 -6.73 18.17
C VAL A 143 7.15 -7.82 19.08
N VAL A 144 5.88 -8.20 18.90
CA VAL A 144 5.22 -9.30 19.62
C VAL A 144 4.48 -10.19 18.64
N THR A 145 4.22 -11.45 18.98
CA THR A 145 3.35 -12.32 18.18
C THR A 145 1.90 -11.89 18.31
N SER A 146 1.17 -11.86 17.19
CA SER A 146 -0.23 -11.43 17.14
C SER A 146 -1.19 -12.62 17.23
N SER A 147 -2.32 -12.43 17.91
CA SER A 147 -3.44 -13.39 17.92
C SER A 147 -4.40 -13.21 16.74
N ILE A 148 -4.27 -12.10 15.99
CA ILE A 148 -5.09 -11.83 14.80
C ILE A 148 -4.78 -12.88 13.73
N PRO A 149 -5.80 -13.51 13.11
CA PRO A 149 -5.56 -14.50 12.06
C PRO A 149 -4.82 -13.91 10.85
N ILE A 150 -3.82 -14.64 10.35
CA ILE A 150 -3.16 -14.32 9.08
C ILE A 150 -4.16 -14.39 7.93
N LYS A 151 -3.96 -13.56 6.91
CA LYS A 151 -4.75 -13.64 5.67
C LYS A 151 -4.57 -15.01 5.03
N SER A 152 -5.63 -15.52 4.40
CA SER A 152 -5.47 -16.73 3.59
C SER A 152 -4.48 -16.46 2.44
N PRO A 153 -3.75 -17.49 1.95
CA PRO A 153 -2.66 -17.28 0.99
C PRO A 153 -3.07 -16.48 -0.26
N GLN A 154 -4.28 -16.69 -0.76
CA GLN A 154 -4.81 -15.96 -1.93
C GLN A 154 -4.87 -14.44 -1.71
N PHE A 155 -5.25 -13.99 -0.51
CA PHE A 155 -5.33 -12.57 -0.16
C PHE A 155 -3.99 -12.02 0.35
N ALA A 156 -3.07 -12.88 0.80
CA ALA A 156 -1.75 -12.49 1.25
C ALA A 156 -0.82 -12.08 0.09
N VAL A 157 -0.86 -12.81 -1.03
CA VAL A 157 -0.01 -12.53 -2.20
C VAL A 157 -0.53 -11.37 -3.08
N MET A 158 -1.77 -10.92 -2.84
CA MET A 158 -2.40 -9.81 -3.54
C MET A 158 -2.30 -8.53 -2.70
N LYS A 159 -1.69 -7.49 -3.26
CA LYS A 159 -1.57 -6.19 -2.56
C LYS A 159 -2.88 -5.40 -2.66
N SER A 160 -3.86 -5.84 -1.87
CA SER A 160 -5.21 -5.25 -1.82
C SER A 160 -5.37 -4.24 -0.69
N VAL A 161 -6.44 -3.44 -0.71
CA VAL A 161 -6.77 -2.52 0.40
C VAL A 161 -7.41 -3.21 1.62
N ASN A 162 -7.58 -4.54 1.59
CA ASN A 162 -8.13 -5.33 2.70
C ASN A 162 -7.11 -5.46 3.84
N TYR A 163 -6.89 -4.36 4.55
CA TYR A 163 -5.85 -4.18 5.56
C TYR A 163 -6.39 -4.21 7.01
N LEU A 164 -7.66 -4.56 7.23
CA LEU A 164 -8.20 -4.68 8.58
C LEU A 164 -7.37 -5.66 9.46
N PRO A 165 -6.97 -6.86 9.00
CA PRO A 165 -6.09 -7.73 9.79
C PRO A 165 -4.77 -7.05 10.14
N ASN A 166 -4.15 -6.33 9.19
CA ASN A 166 -2.91 -5.59 9.40
C ASN A 166 -3.09 -4.50 10.47
N ALA A 167 -4.19 -3.73 10.38
CA ALA A 167 -4.50 -2.68 11.33
C ALA A 167 -4.72 -3.24 12.75
N LEU A 168 -5.49 -4.32 12.88
CA LEU A 168 -5.71 -4.98 14.18
C LEU A 168 -4.41 -5.54 14.77
N THR A 169 -3.54 -6.10 13.92
CA THR A 169 -2.22 -6.61 14.32
C THR A 169 -1.30 -5.50 14.83
N LYS A 170 -1.37 -4.31 14.21
CA LYS A 170 -0.66 -3.12 14.65
C LYS A 170 -1.20 -2.65 16.01
N VAL A 171 -2.52 -2.55 16.16
CA VAL A 171 -3.18 -2.16 17.42
C VAL A 171 -2.81 -3.11 18.56
N GLU A 172 -2.92 -4.42 18.35
CA GLU A 172 -2.56 -5.42 19.36
C GLU A 172 -1.08 -5.31 19.77
N GLY A 173 -0.20 -5.04 18.81
CA GLY A 173 1.22 -4.79 19.11
C GLY A 173 1.41 -3.58 20.03
N GLU A 174 0.73 -2.48 19.74
CA GLU A 174 0.79 -1.24 20.54
C GLU A 174 0.22 -1.44 21.95
N GLU A 175 -0.91 -2.13 22.09
CA GLU A 175 -1.53 -2.48 23.37
C GLU A 175 -0.61 -3.34 24.25
N ASN A 176 0.26 -4.15 23.63
CA ASN A 176 1.27 -4.96 24.31
C ASN A 176 2.64 -4.25 24.47
N GLY A 177 2.67 -2.92 24.28
CA GLY A 177 3.87 -2.10 24.45
C GLY A 177 4.97 -2.44 23.45
N ALA A 178 4.61 -2.84 22.23
CA ALA A 178 5.50 -3.09 21.11
C ALA A 178 5.20 -2.13 19.95
N PHE A 179 6.08 -2.11 18.95
CA PHE A 179 5.89 -1.31 17.74
C PHE A 179 4.83 -1.92 16.82
N THR A 180 4.78 -3.23 16.68
CA THR A 180 3.73 -3.94 15.92
C THR A 180 3.68 -5.41 16.33
N GLY A 181 2.57 -6.07 16.01
CA GLY A 181 2.48 -7.52 15.97
C GLY A 181 3.15 -8.14 14.72
N ILE A 182 3.58 -9.39 14.84
CA ILE A 182 3.99 -10.30 13.75
C ILE A 182 3.07 -11.52 13.74
N TRP A 183 2.72 -12.02 12.56
CA TRP A 183 1.93 -13.24 12.42
C TRP A 183 2.78 -14.50 12.52
N LEU A 184 2.15 -15.55 13.04
CA LEU A 184 2.61 -16.92 12.91
C LEU A 184 1.74 -17.66 11.90
N ASP A 185 2.34 -18.60 11.17
CA ASP A 185 1.61 -19.51 10.30
C ASP A 185 0.92 -20.63 11.09
N ASP A 186 0.20 -21.49 10.38
CA ASP A 186 -0.53 -22.64 10.92
C ASP A 186 0.36 -23.68 11.64
N LYS A 187 1.68 -23.60 11.44
CA LYS A 187 2.68 -24.48 12.06
C LYS A 187 3.46 -23.76 13.18
N GLY A 188 3.14 -22.51 13.48
CA GLY A 188 3.80 -21.70 14.49
C GLY A 188 5.09 -21.01 14.03
N PHE A 189 5.40 -21.00 12.73
CA PHE A 189 6.55 -20.28 12.19
C PHE A 189 6.23 -18.81 11.93
N VAL A 190 7.23 -17.94 12.04
CA VAL A 190 7.05 -16.51 11.75
C VAL A 190 6.76 -16.29 10.27
N ALA A 191 5.73 -15.51 9.99
CA ALA A 191 5.30 -15.15 8.64
C ALA A 191 5.70 -13.69 8.29
N GLU A 192 4.79 -12.73 8.41
CA GLU A 192 5.03 -11.31 8.13
C GLU A 192 4.51 -10.42 9.26
N GLY A 193 4.93 -9.14 9.27
CA GLY A 193 4.38 -8.11 10.13
C GLY A 193 3.21 -7.38 9.47
N SER A 194 2.58 -6.46 10.23
CA SER A 194 1.42 -5.69 9.75
C SER A 194 1.68 -4.88 8.46
N ASN A 195 2.92 -4.47 8.18
CA ASN A 195 3.26 -3.72 6.97
C ASN A 195 4.68 -4.02 6.45
N MET A 196 5.28 -5.13 6.86
CA MET A 196 6.68 -5.44 6.62
C MET A 196 6.93 -6.95 6.57
N ASN A 197 7.93 -7.38 5.82
CA ASN A 197 8.46 -8.72 5.90
C ASN A 197 9.41 -8.85 7.10
N VAL A 198 9.55 -10.05 7.64
CA VAL A 198 10.47 -10.35 8.75
C VAL A 198 11.68 -11.13 8.19
N GLY A 199 12.87 -10.84 8.69
CA GLY A 199 14.09 -11.59 8.41
C GLY A 199 14.93 -11.75 9.67
N PHE A 200 15.73 -12.81 9.73
CA PHE A 200 16.56 -13.17 10.87
C PHE A 200 18.03 -13.22 10.44
N VAL A 201 18.91 -12.60 11.21
CA VAL A 201 20.37 -12.77 11.04
C VAL A 201 20.85 -13.77 12.08
N THR A 202 21.41 -14.90 11.63
CA THR A 202 21.92 -15.96 12.51
C THR A 202 23.25 -15.56 13.16
N ALA A 203 23.69 -16.30 14.17
CA ALA A 203 25.01 -16.12 14.77
C ALA A 203 26.15 -16.30 13.76
N ASP A 204 25.94 -17.15 12.76
CA ASP A 204 26.85 -17.42 11.65
C ASP A 204 26.77 -16.36 10.52
N LYS A 205 26.03 -15.27 10.75
CA LYS A 205 25.84 -14.14 9.84
C LYS A 205 25.08 -14.49 8.54
N GLU A 206 24.19 -15.47 8.62
CA GLU A 206 23.30 -15.83 7.51
C GLU A 206 21.96 -15.07 7.64
N LEU A 207 21.37 -14.67 6.52
CA LEU A 207 20.04 -14.07 6.48
C LEU A 207 18.99 -15.13 6.14
N LEU A 208 18.06 -15.36 7.06
CA LEU A 208 16.91 -16.24 6.87
C LEU A 208 15.63 -15.40 6.70
N ILE A 209 14.82 -15.71 5.70
CA ILE A 209 13.55 -15.03 5.43
C ILE A 209 12.46 -16.09 5.24
N PRO A 210 11.25 -15.91 5.80
CA PRO A 210 10.12 -16.82 5.57
C PRO A 210 9.77 -16.94 4.08
N CYS A 211 9.36 -18.14 3.64
CA CYS A 211 8.98 -18.39 2.25
C CYS A 211 7.78 -17.53 1.80
N PHE A 212 7.84 -17.01 0.57
CA PHE A 212 6.85 -16.06 0.05
C PHE A 212 5.55 -16.68 -0.46
N ASP A 213 5.36 -18.00 -0.33
CA ASP A 213 4.18 -18.68 -0.85
C ASP A 213 2.89 -18.34 -0.07
N LYS A 214 3.05 -17.80 1.14
CA LYS A 214 1.96 -17.44 2.07
C LYS A 214 1.98 -15.98 2.53
N ILE A 215 2.91 -15.16 2.04
CA ILE A 215 3.09 -13.75 2.45
C ILE A 215 3.37 -12.88 1.22
N LEU A 216 3.28 -11.56 1.37
CA LEU A 216 3.55 -10.67 0.23
C LEU A 216 5.04 -10.70 -0.16
N SER A 217 5.35 -10.96 -1.43
CA SER A 217 6.74 -10.93 -1.92
C SER A 217 7.32 -9.51 -1.83
N PRO A 218 8.48 -9.31 -1.16
CA PRO A 218 9.24 -8.08 -1.23
C PRO A 218 9.85 -7.93 -2.64
N HIS A 219 10.13 -6.69 -3.02
CA HIS A 219 10.77 -6.35 -4.30
C HIS A 219 12.30 -6.24 -4.20
N SER A 220 12.86 -6.11 -3.00
CA SER A 220 14.31 -6.09 -2.75
C SER A 220 15.00 -7.44 -2.99
N LYS A 221 14.54 -8.22 -3.97
CA LYS A 221 15.06 -9.52 -4.41
C LYS A 221 16.27 -9.43 -5.33
N ALA A 222 16.79 -8.23 -5.63
CA ALA A 222 18.08 -8.10 -6.29
C ALA A 222 19.21 -8.61 -5.37
N GLY A 223 19.32 -9.94 -5.23
CA GLY A 223 20.33 -10.62 -4.42
C GLY A 223 19.87 -11.87 -3.65
N PHE A 224 18.58 -12.22 -3.63
CA PHE A 224 18.08 -13.30 -2.76
C PHE A 224 17.43 -14.43 -3.58
N ASP A 225 18.27 -15.36 -4.02
CA ASP A 225 17.85 -16.66 -4.54
C ASP A 225 17.85 -17.67 -3.37
N PRO A 226 16.70 -18.25 -3.01
CA PRO A 226 16.66 -19.33 -2.05
C PRO A 226 17.10 -20.62 -2.74
N GLY A 227 18.41 -20.88 -2.69
CA GLY A 227 18.96 -22.22 -2.97
C GLY A 227 18.44 -23.28 -2.00
#